data_AF-A0A060YS00-F1
#
_entry.id   AF-A0A060YS00-F1
#
_cell.length_a   1.000
_cell.length_b   1.000
_cell.length_c   1.000
_cell.angle_alpha   90.00
_cell.angle_beta   90.00
_cell.angle_gamma   90.00
#
_symmetry.space_group_name_H-M   'P 1'
#
loop_
_entity.id
_entity.type
_entity.pdbx_description
1 polymer ?
#
loop_
_entity_poly.entity_id
_entity_poly.type
_entity_poly.pdbx_seq_one_letter_code
_entity_poly.pdbx_strand_id
1 'polypeptide(L)'
;ISAKDHLLLSVGTQVYKVCQDPDALLPYLIKDQPMMPALSNARVRINCNTAGGEEWLSTGLFLSPGMRTYMAMPPQLVNQGWKVQIGCQTDNIGNSNELRRAPVVHERFPIDSEMMQVWNLWGGLLYLIAPPKTQVEGVEVIIQGAVPAPYYKTGKWVGGRREGGGAR
;
A
#
# COMPACT_ATOMS: atom_id res chain seq x y z
N ILE A 1 -7.30 -24.35 -6.05
CA ILE A 1 -6.97 -23.95 -4.65
C ILE A 1 -7.55 -25.01 -3.74
N SER A 2 -6.76 -25.57 -2.81
CA SER A 2 -7.26 -26.63 -1.92
C SER A 2 -8.30 -26.07 -0.93
N ALA A 3 -9.13 -26.94 -0.32
CA ALA A 3 -10.06 -26.50 0.72
C ALA A 3 -9.35 -25.78 1.87
N LYS A 4 -8.14 -26.22 2.21
CA LYS A 4 -7.25 -25.58 3.19
C LYS A 4 -6.87 -24.16 2.77
N ASP A 5 -6.44 -23.98 1.51
CA ASP A 5 -6.05 -22.66 1.00
C ASP A 5 -7.25 -21.73 0.92
N HIS A 6 -8.42 -22.23 0.54
CA HIS A 6 -9.65 -21.46 0.50
C HIS A 6 -10.04 -20.94 1.90
N LEU A 7 -9.96 -21.82 2.91
CA LEU A 7 -10.18 -21.44 4.30
C LEU A 7 -9.17 -20.37 4.74
N LEU A 8 -7.88 -20.57 4.45
CA LEU A 8 -6.82 -19.64 4.82
C LEU A 8 -7.01 -18.26 4.17
N LEU A 9 -7.36 -18.22 2.89
CA LEU A 9 -7.63 -16.98 2.14
C LEU A 9 -8.87 -16.24 2.65
N SER A 10 -9.89 -16.97 3.09
CA SER A 10 -11.15 -16.39 3.58
C SER A 10 -11.03 -15.87 5.00
N VAL A 11 -10.32 -16.59 5.87
CA VAL A 11 -10.27 -16.34 7.32
C VAL A 11 -9.01 -15.58 7.74
N GLY A 12 -7.89 -15.77 7.05
CA GLY A 12 -6.59 -15.22 7.44
C GLY A 12 -6.60 -13.70 7.63
N THR A 13 -7.21 -12.96 6.69
CA THR A 13 -7.36 -11.50 6.80
C THR A 13 -8.15 -11.10 8.05
N GLN A 14 -9.25 -11.79 8.35
CA GLN A 14 -10.12 -11.43 9.47
C GLN A 14 -9.43 -11.71 10.81
N VAL A 15 -8.78 -12.88 10.92
CA VAL A 15 -7.99 -13.22 12.12
C VAL A 15 -6.87 -12.22 12.33
N TYR A 16 -6.15 -11.83 11.28
CA TYR A 16 -5.08 -10.84 11.37
C TYR A 16 -5.58 -9.47 11.87
N LYS A 17 -6.82 -9.06 11.53
CA LYS A 17 -7.40 -7.79 12.00
C LYS A 17 -7.81 -7.81 13.48
N VAL A 18 -8.28 -8.94 13.98
CA VAL A 18 -8.86 -9.04 15.35
C VAL A 18 -7.88 -9.62 16.37
N CYS A 19 -6.76 -10.18 15.93
CA CYS A 19 -5.74 -10.74 16.82
C CYS A 19 -5.10 -9.65 17.69
N GLN A 20 -4.86 -9.96 18.96
CA GLN A 20 -4.18 -9.06 19.89
C GLN A 20 -2.72 -8.81 19.48
N ASP A 21 -2.06 -9.84 18.95
CA ASP A 21 -0.72 -9.74 18.36
C ASP A 21 -0.75 -10.28 16.92
N PRO A 22 -1.06 -9.41 15.93
CA PRO A 22 -1.07 -9.82 14.54
C PRO A 22 0.30 -10.27 14.04
N ASP A 23 1.38 -9.76 14.62
CA ASP A 23 2.74 -10.02 14.12
C ASP A 23 3.17 -11.47 14.42
N ALA A 24 2.70 -12.04 15.53
CA ALA A 24 2.86 -13.46 15.85
C ALA A 24 2.25 -14.40 14.80
N LEU A 25 1.27 -13.93 14.01
CA LEU A 25 0.65 -14.73 12.95
C LEU A 25 1.43 -14.69 11.63
N LEU A 26 2.28 -13.68 11.42
CA LEU A 26 2.96 -13.46 10.14
C LEU A 26 3.79 -14.66 9.67
N PRO A 27 4.58 -15.35 10.52
CA PRO A 27 5.37 -16.52 10.06
C PRO A 27 4.51 -17.69 9.56
N TYR A 28 3.25 -17.77 10.00
CA TYR A 28 2.32 -18.83 9.60
C TYR A 28 1.52 -18.46 8.35
N LEU A 29 1.25 -17.17 8.17
CA LEU A 29 0.48 -16.63 7.06
C LEU A 29 1.34 -16.30 5.84
N ILE A 30 2.59 -15.87 6.07
CA ILE A 30 3.57 -15.45 5.05
C ILE A 30 4.88 -16.18 5.34
N LYS A 31 5.17 -17.21 4.55
CA LYS A 31 6.35 -18.07 4.77
C LYS A 31 7.64 -17.49 4.18
N ASP A 32 7.52 -16.78 3.07
CA ASP A 32 8.66 -16.26 2.31
C ASP A 32 8.41 -14.79 1.95
N GLN A 33 9.00 -13.88 2.73
CA GLN A 33 8.95 -12.45 2.44
C GLN A 33 10.35 -11.95 2.05
N PRO A 34 10.56 -11.54 0.80
CA PRO A 34 11.86 -10.99 0.41
C PRO A 34 12.13 -9.71 1.20
N MET A 35 13.37 -9.53 1.65
CA MET A 35 13.79 -8.26 2.21
C MET A 35 13.79 -7.21 1.09
N MET A 36 12.98 -6.18 1.28
CA MET A 36 12.86 -5.07 0.34
C MET A 36 13.46 -3.80 0.97
N PRO A 37 14.16 -2.95 0.19
CA PRO A 37 14.78 -1.74 0.71
C PRO A 37 13.70 -0.69 1.03
N ALA A 38 13.27 -0.64 2.29
CA ALA A 38 12.34 0.37 2.77
C ALA A 38 13.05 1.73 2.89
N LEU A 39 12.43 2.77 2.34
CA LEU A 39 12.80 4.16 2.57
C LEU A 39 12.30 4.58 3.95
N SER A 40 13.18 5.24 4.71
CA SER A 40 12.80 5.95 5.93
C SER A 40 12.36 7.38 5.62
N ASN A 41 11.29 7.86 6.24
CA ASN A 41 10.82 9.25 6.14
C ASN A 41 10.60 9.73 4.70
N ALA A 42 9.96 8.91 3.88
CA ALA A 42 9.59 9.29 2.52
C ALA A 42 8.57 10.44 2.55
N ARG A 43 8.88 11.52 1.83
CA ARG A 43 8.03 12.71 1.72
C ARG A 43 7.25 12.66 0.42
N VAL A 44 5.93 12.72 0.53
CA VAL A 44 5.02 12.71 -0.60
C VAL A 44 4.34 14.07 -0.67
N ARG A 45 4.62 14.82 -1.73
CA ARG A 45 3.97 16.11 -2.01
C ARG A 45 2.68 15.88 -2.78
N ILE A 46 1.62 16.51 -2.33
CA ILE A 46 0.25 16.32 -2.78
C ILE A 46 -0.24 17.65 -3.36
N ASN A 47 -0.71 17.58 -4.60
CA ASN A 47 -1.51 18.62 -5.23
C ASN A 47 -2.78 17.93 -5.71
N CYS A 48 -3.94 18.47 -5.37
CA CYS A 48 -5.21 17.85 -5.67
C CYS A 48 -6.29 18.91 -5.86
N ASN A 49 -7.08 18.76 -6.92
CA ASN A 49 -8.26 19.58 -7.21
C ASN A 49 -9.37 18.64 -7.68
N THR A 50 -10.06 18.05 -6.72
CA THR A 50 -11.16 17.12 -7.03
C THR A 50 -12.42 17.91 -7.38
N ALA A 51 -13.12 17.43 -8.41
CA ALA A 51 -14.44 17.94 -8.77
C ALA A 51 -15.52 17.31 -7.86
N GLY A 52 -16.56 16.70 -8.44
CA GLY A 52 -17.67 16.12 -7.68
C GLY A 52 -17.43 14.71 -7.10
N GLY A 53 -16.28 14.09 -7.37
CA GLY A 53 -15.98 12.69 -7.00
C GLY A 53 -14.73 12.56 -6.14
N GLU A 54 -14.57 11.39 -5.51
CA GLU A 54 -13.31 11.03 -4.84
C GLU A 54 -12.19 10.80 -5.87
N GLU A 55 -10.96 11.16 -5.51
CA GLU A 55 -9.78 10.98 -6.36
C GLU A 55 -8.69 10.21 -5.63
N TRP A 56 -8.00 9.33 -6.35
CA TRP A 56 -6.94 8.49 -5.82
C TRP A 56 -5.58 9.03 -6.22
N LEU A 57 -4.79 9.40 -5.20
CA LEU A 57 -3.45 9.93 -5.35
C LEU A 57 -2.45 8.84 -4.99
N SER A 58 -1.68 8.39 -5.98
CA SER A 58 -0.61 7.42 -5.76
C SER A 58 0.54 8.08 -5.01
N THR A 59 1.06 7.42 -3.97
CA THR A 59 2.26 7.87 -3.26
C THR A 59 3.56 7.46 -3.97
N GLY A 60 3.48 6.55 -4.96
CA GLY A 60 4.65 5.91 -5.54
C GLY A 60 5.34 4.91 -4.60
N LEU A 61 4.71 4.57 -3.48
CA LEU A 61 5.23 3.67 -2.46
C LEU A 61 4.29 2.46 -2.30
N PHE A 62 4.83 1.38 -1.74
CA PHE A 62 4.08 0.20 -1.38
C PHE A 62 4.53 -0.34 -0.02
N LEU A 63 3.61 -1.03 0.67
CA LEU A 63 3.91 -1.77 1.89
C LEU A 63 4.02 -3.25 1.57
N SER A 64 5.07 -3.90 2.07
CA SER A 64 5.19 -5.35 2.00
C SER A 64 4.08 -6.02 2.82
N PRO A 65 3.73 -7.29 2.53
CA PRO A 65 2.81 -8.05 3.36
C PRO A 65 3.14 -7.95 4.86
N GLY A 66 2.13 -7.71 5.70
CA GLY A 66 2.29 -7.55 7.15
C GLY A 66 3.10 -6.33 7.62
N MET A 67 3.66 -5.52 6.73
CA MET A 67 4.45 -4.36 7.09
C MET A 67 3.54 -3.25 7.64
N ARG A 68 3.89 -2.75 8.82
CA ARG A 68 3.28 -1.54 9.40
C ARG A 68 4.12 -0.32 9.10
N THR A 69 3.45 0.83 8.96
CA THR A 69 4.13 2.12 8.86
C THR A 69 3.39 3.19 9.62
N TYR A 70 4.14 4.16 10.13
CA TYR A 70 3.59 5.41 10.65
C TYR A 70 3.59 6.46 9.55
N MET A 71 2.51 7.23 9.50
CA MET A 71 2.34 8.34 8.58
C MET A 71 2.08 9.60 9.38
N ALA A 72 2.89 10.64 9.14
CA ALA A 72 2.62 11.97 9.61
C ALA A 72 1.80 12.72 8.55
N MET A 73 0.61 13.12 8.96
CA MET A 73 -0.39 13.80 8.13
C MET A 73 -0.38 15.29 8.47
N PRO A 74 -0.44 16.16 7.46
CA PRO A 74 -0.56 17.58 7.70
C PRO A 74 -1.94 17.90 8.30
N PRO A 75 -2.02 18.85 9.27
CA PRO A 75 -3.25 19.13 10.01
C PRO A 75 -4.48 19.40 9.13
N GLN A 76 -4.26 20.03 7.97
CA GLN A 76 -5.31 20.36 7.00
C GLN A 76 -5.98 19.15 6.32
N LEU A 77 -5.46 17.93 6.46
CA LEU A 77 -6.11 16.71 5.94
C LEU A 77 -6.87 15.96 7.05
N VAL A 78 -6.55 16.26 8.30
CA VAL A 78 -7.07 15.55 9.47
C VAL A 78 -8.54 15.88 9.67
N ASN A 79 -9.36 14.84 9.80
CA ASN A 79 -10.82 14.91 9.94
C ASN A 79 -11.52 15.64 8.78
N GLN A 80 -10.88 15.74 7.60
CA GLN A 80 -11.45 16.35 6.39
C GLN A 80 -12.06 15.34 5.42
N GLY A 81 -12.25 14.08 5.84
CA GLY A 81 -12.82 13.02 4.99
C GLY A 81 -11.82 12.32 4.07
N TRP A 82 -10.54 12.69 4.14
CA TRP A 82 -9.45 12.00 3.48
C TRP A 82 -9.23 10.60 4.06
N LYS A 83 -8.71 9.70 3.23
CA LYS A 83 -8.44 8.32 3.62
C LYS A 83 -7.08 7.86 3.09
N VAL A 84 -6.40 7.01 3.84
CA VAL A 84 -5.29 6.21 3.35
C VAL A 84 -5.84 4.88 2.83
N GLN A 85 -5.34 4.40 1.71
CA GLN A 85 -5.64 3.04 1.26
C GLN A 85 -4.37 2.26 0.92
N ILE A 86 -4.31 1.01 1.39
CA ILE A 86 -3.30 0.02 1.01
C ILE A 86 -3.95 -0.97 0.04
N GLY A 87 -3.38 -1.15 -1.15
CA GLY A 87 -3.90 -2.00 -2.23
C GLY A 87 -4.71 -1.21 -3.25
N CYS A 88 -4.59 -1.55 -4.54
CA CYS A 88 -5.26 -0.84 -5.64
C CYS A 88 -6.69 -1.34 -5.92
N GLN A 89 -7.11 -2.40 -5.24
CA GLN A 89 -8.43 -3.01 -5.40
C GLN A 89 -9.47 -2.35 -4.49
N THR A 90 -10.75 -2.49 -4.85
CA THR A 90 -11.91 -2.12 -4.01
C THR A 90 -12.98 -3.21 -3.96
N ASP A 91 -12.80 -4.29 -4.71
CA ASP A 91 -13.75 -5.36 -4.88
C ASP A 91 -13.68 -6.39 -3.73
N ASN A 92 -14.79 -7.10 -3.56
CA ASN A 92 -14.90 -8.28 -2.71
C ASN A 92 -15.35 -9.46 -3.56
N ILE A 93 -14.46 -10.43 -3.75
CA ILE A 93 -14.72 -11.63 -4.55
C ILE A 93 -15.18 -12.84 -3.72
N GLY A 94 -15.58 -12.64 -2.46
CA GLY A 94 -15.93 -13.72 -1.53
C GLY A 94 -17.10 -14.60 -1.96
N ASN A 95 -17.95 -14.10 -2.85
CA ASN A 95 -19.09 -14.83 -3.42
C ASN A 95 -18.77 -15.54 -4.74
N SER A 96 -17.50 -15.53 -5.18
CA SER A 96 -17.08 -16.26 -6.38
C SER A 96 -17.09 -17.76 -6.13
N ASN A 97 -17.55 -18.55 -7.11
CA ASN A 97 -17.49 -20.03 -7.07
C ASN A 97 -16.05 -20.56 -6.92
N GLU A 98 -15.08 -19.79 -7.40
CA GLU A 98 -13.66 -20.07 -7.23
C GLU A 98 -12.93 -18.82 -6.77
N LEU A 99 -12.22 -18.92 -5.63
CA LEU A 99 -11.30 -17.89 -5.19
C LEU A 99 -9.94 -18.09 -5.85
N ARG A 100 -9.41 -17.03 -6.50
CA ARG A 100 -8.03 -17.00 -7.03
C ARG A 100 -7.05 -16.22 -6.14
N ARG A 101 -7.60 -15.47 -5.18
CA ARG A 101 -6.90 -14.67 -4.17
C ARG A 101 -7.81 -14.53 -2.95
N ALA A 102 -7.32 -13.89 -1.90
CA ALA A 102 -8.17 -13.54 -0.77
C ALA A 102 -9.33 -12.63 -1.21
N PRO A 103 -10.53 -12.79 -0.64
CA PRO A 103 -11.73 -12.06 -1.05
C PRO A 103 -11.53 -10.53 -1.10
N VAL A 104 -10.91 -9.99 -0.06
CA VAL A 104 -10.58 -8.57 0.10
C VAL A 104 -9.11 -8.47 0.44
N VAL A 105 -8.35 -7.70 -0.36
CA VAL A 105 -6.89 -7.54 -0.23
C VAL A 105 -6.46 -6.09 0.02
N HIS A 106 -7.43 -5.19 0.20
CA HIS A 106 -7.17 -3.79 0.51
C HIS A 106 -7.62 -3.44 1.93
N GLU A 107 -7.08 -2.37 2.47
CA GLU A 107 -7.52 -1.78 3.74
C GLU A 107 -7.56 -0.26 3.60
N ARG A 108 -8.57 0.36 4.22
CA ARG A 108 -8.79 1.80 4.12
C ARG A 108 -8.94 2.42 5.50
N PHE A 109 -8.12 3.43 5.78
CA PHE A 109 -8.08 4.13 7.07
C PHE A 109 -8.56 5.57 6.90
N PRO A 110 -9.47 6.08 7.74
CA PRO A 110 -9.74 7.52 7.79
C PRO A 110 -8.50 8.27 8.28
N ILE A 111 -8.26 9.47 7.76
CA ILE A 111 -7.22 10.36 8.30
C ILE A 111 -7.85 11.18 9.43
N ASP A 112 -7.73 10.69 10.67
CA ASP A 112 -8.34 11.26 11.88
C ASP A 112 -7.32 11.81 12.91
N SER A 113 -6.03 11.56 12.67
CA SER A 113 -4.91 12.03 13.49
C SER A 113 -3.75 12.50 12.61
N GLU A 114 -2.95 13.45 13.12
CA GLU A 114 -1.69 13.90 12.50
C GLU A 114 -0.62 12.82 12.50
N MET A 115 -0.69 11.84 13.40
CA MET A 115 0.17 10.66 13.38
C MET A 115 -0.71 9.42 13.47
N MET A 116 -0.63 8.58 12.46
CA MET A 116 -1.42 7.36 12.37
C MET A 116 -0.57 6.17 11.92
N GLN A 117 -0.93 4.99 12.37
CA GLN A 117 -0.32 3.74 11.92
C GLN A 117 -1.26 3.05 10.93
N VAL A 118 -0.72 2.59 9.80
CA VAL A 118 -1.48 1.85 8.78
C VAL A 118 -0.77 0.55 8.42
N TRP A 119 -1.55 -0.49 8.18
CA TRP A 119 -1.04 -1.82 7.79
C TRP A 119 -2.16 -2.71 7.26
N ASN A 120 -1.79 -3.78 6.54
CA ASN A 120 -2.71 -4.88 6.23
C ASN A 120 -1.91 -6.18 6.10
N LEU A 121 -2.60 -7.32 6.00
CA LEU A 121 -1.95 -8.61 5.83
C LEU A 121 -1.23 -8.73 4.47
N TRP A 122 -1.85 -8.23 3.39
CA TRP A 122 -1.45 -8.53 2.02
C TRP A 122 -0.41 -7.59 1.44
N GLY A 123 -0.16 -6.46 2.09
CA GLY A 123 0.59 -5.36 1.51
C GLY A 123 -0.19 -4.67 0.39
N GLY A 124 0.55 -3.90 -0.41
CA GLY A 124 0.02 -3.24 -1.61
C GLY A 124 0.51 -1.81 -1.78
N LEU A 125 0.15 -1.23 -2.92
CA LEU A 125 0.40 0.19 -3.23
C LEU A 125 -0.31 1.08 -2.21
N LEU A 126 0.36 2.14 -1.78
CA LEU A 126 -0.15 3.08 -0.81
C LEU A 126 -0.73 4.31 -1.54
N TYR A 127 -1.97 4.64 -1.22
CA TYR A 127 -2.73 5.73 -1.82
C TYR A 127 -3.28 6.67 -0.77
N LEU A 128 -3.46 7.93 -1.16
CA LEU A 128 -4.32 8.88 -0.47
C LEU A 128 -5.57 9.07 -1.31
N ILE A 129 -6.73 9.00 -0.68
CA ILE A 129 -8.03 9.20 -1.32
C ILE A 129 -8.56 10.55 -0.87
N ALA A 130 -8.60 11.49 -1.81
CA ALA A 130 -9.15 12.81 -1.61
C ALA A 130 -10.69 12.76 -1.71
N PRO A 131 -11.42 13.37 -0.77
CA PRO A 131 -12.87 13.48 -0.89
C PRO A 131 -13.25 14.48 -2.00
N PRO A 132 -14.51 14.46 -2.47
CA PRO A 132 -15.00 15.45 -3.43
C PRO A 132 -14.78 16.89 -2.99
N LYS A 133 -14.66 17.83 -3.94
CA LYS A 133 -14.53 19.28 -3.72
C LYS A 133 -13.32 19.68 -2.88
N THR A 134 -12.29 18.84 -2.85
CA THR A 134 -11.00 19.10 -2.22
C THR A 134 -10.07 19.89 -3.13
N GLN A 135 -9.49 20.96 -2.59
CA GLN A 135 -8.42 21.72 -3.22
C GLN A 135 -7.25 21.87 -2.23
N VAL A 136 -6.12 21.27 -2.57
CA VAL A 136 -4.87 21.37 -1.80
C VAL A 136 -3.68 21.48 -2.73
N GLU A 137 -2.70 22.30 -2.37
CA GLU A 137 -1.48 22.51 -3.14
C GLU A 137 -0.27 22.49 -2.22
N GLY A 138 0.75 21.73 -2.60
CA GLY A 138 2.03 21.69 -1.92
C GLY A 138 2.03 20.99 -0.55
N VAL A 139 1.01 20.19 -0.27
CA VAL A 139 0.83 19.54 1.02
C VAL A 139 1.76 18.32 1.13
N GLU A 140 2.49 18.19 2.23
CA GLU A 140 3.45 17.09 2.42
C GLU A 140 2.95 16.09 3.45
N VAL A 141 2.90 14.81 3.05
CA VAL A 141 2.72 13.67 3.95
C VAL A 141 4.05 12.94 4.11
N ILE A 142 4.39 12.55 5.33
CA ILE A 142 5.63 11.84 5.64
C ILE A 142 5.31 10.40 6.01
N ILE A 143 5.97 9.45 5.36
CA ILE A 143 5.80 8.01 5.60
C ILE A 143 7.11 7.47 6.18
N GLN A 144 7.05 6.99 7.42
CA GLN A 144 8.26 6.63 8.16
C GLN A 144 8.97 5.39 7.61
N GLY A 145 8.23 4.46 7.00
CA GLY A 145 8.80 3.27 6.37
C GLY A 145 7.92 2.76 5.23
N ALA A 146 8.42 2.77 3.99
CA ALA A 146 7.72 2.14 2.87
C ALA A 146 8.71 1.79 1.75
N VAL A 147 8.34 0.86 0.88
CA VAL A 147 9.20 0.44 -0.22
C VAL A 147 8.82 1.22 -1.48
N PRO A 148 9.78 1.67 -2.31
CA PRO A 148 9.46 2.27 -3.61
C PRO A 148 8.66 1.31 -4.49
N ALA A 149 7.54 1.76 -5.03
CA ALA A 149 6.77 0.97 -5.98
C ALA A 149 7.55 0.81 -7.29
N PRO A 150 7.67 -0.41 -7.85
CA PRO A 150 8.23 -0.59 -9.18
C PRO A 150 7.33 0.12 -10.20
N TYR A 151 7.93 0.89 -11.10
CA TYR A 151 7.21 1.56 -12.17
C TYR A 151 7.87 1.24 -13.52
N TYR A 152 7.03 0.98 -14.51
CA TYR A 152 7.51 0.82 -15.87
C TYR A 152 7.77 2.19 -16.49
N LYS A 153 8.92 2.34 -17.15
CA LYS A 153 9.25 3.52 -17.95
C LYS A 153 9.79 3.10 -19.31
N THR A 154 8.98 3.30 -20.35
CA THR A 154 9.37 3.04 -21.74
C THR A 154 10.63 3.81 -22.10
N GLY A 155 11.59 3.16 -22.76
CA GLY A 155 12.80 3.81 -23.30
C GLY A 155 13.96 3.99 -22.31
N LYS A 156 13.87 3.47 -21.08
CA LYS A 156 15.02 3.42 -20.14
C LYS A 156 15.52 1.98 -19.97
N TRP A 157 16.63 1.65 -20.62
CA TRP A 157 17.47 0.50 -20.29
C TRP A 157 18.51 0.93 -19.25
N VAL A 158 18.59 0.23 -18.12
CA VAL A 158 19.70 0.38 -17.16
C VAL A 158 20.39 -0.98 -17.06
N GLY A 159 21.56 -1.12 -17.68
CA GLY A 159 22.49 -2.22 -17.45
C GLY A 159 23.04 -2.91 -18.70
N GLY A 160 24.28 -2.58 -19.03
CA GLY A 160 25.06 -3.25 -20.08
C GLY A 160 26.38 -2.50 -20.33
N ARG A 161 27.22 -2.39 -19.31
CA ARG A 161 28.59 -1.88 -19.43
C ARG A 161 29.34 -2.80 -20.41
N ARG A 162 29.51 -2.38 -21.67
CA ARG A 162 30.50 -2.98 -22.56
C ARG A 162 31.86 -2.57 -22.02
N GLU A 163 32.58 -3.52 -21.42
CA GLU A 163 34.03 -3.41 -21.34
C GLU A 163 34.56 -3.31 -22.78
N GLY A 164 35.28 -2.23 -23.05
CA GLY A 164 36.02 -2.06 -24.28
C GLY A 164 37.19 -3.05 -24.30
N GLY A 165 37.03 -4.14 -25.05
CA GLY A 165 38.13 -4.97 -25.53
C GLY A 165 38.55 -4.46 -26.91
N GLY A 166 39.77 -3.92 -26.99
CA GLY A 166 40.32 -3.25 -28.16
C GLY A 166 40.58 -4.14 -29.38
N ALA A 167 40.86 -3.45 -30.48
CA ALA A 167 41.25 -3.97 -31.78
C ALA A 167 42.42 -4.96 -31.72
N ARG A 168 42.27 -6.08 -32.44
CA ARG A 168 43.23 -6.65 -33.41
C ARG A 168 42.45 -7.39 -34.49
#